data_AF-X1S620-F1
#
_entry.id   AF-X1S620-F1
#
_cell.length_a   1.000
_cell.length_b   1.000
_cell.length_c   1.000
_cell.angle_alpha   90.00
_cell.angle_beta   90.00
_cell.angle_gamma   90.00
#
_symmetry.space_group_name_H-M   'P 1'
#
loop_
_entity.id
_entity.type
_entity.pdbx_description
1 polymer ?
#
loop_
_entity_poly.entity_id
_entity_poly.type
_entity_poly.pdbx_seq_one_letter_code
_entity_poly.pdbx_strand_id
1 'polypeptide(L)'
;MSFMQRSVKHFLLIKAAREIKQEIEKAGLNNLKTLADAGRSIVGTYLNGCSPQEKARIKRDLNVLLQMGVTPDMLLEEVVKQMPEIAPIME
;
A
#
# COMPACT_ATOMS: atom_id res chain seq x y z
N MET A 1 -18.39 4.77 -16.76
CA MET A 1 -18.08 5.45 -15.48
C MET A 1 -18.39 6.92 -15.63
N SER A 2 -19.16 7.51 -14.71
CA SER A 2 -19.38 8.96 -14.67
C SER A 2 -18.11 9.69 -14.23
N PHE A 3 -18.04 11.01 -14.48
CA PHE A 3 -16.95 11.86 -13.98
C PHE A 3 -16.77 11.72 -12.46
N MET A 4 -17.87 11.73 -11.71
CA MET A 4 -17.85 11.54 -10.25
C MET A 4 -17.23 10.20 -9.83
N GLN A 5 -17.59 9.10 -10.50
CA GLN A 5 -17.02 7.79 -10.19
C GLN A 5 -15.50 7.74 -10.45
N ARG A 6 -15.03 8.39 -11.53
CA ARG A 6 -13.59 8.50 -11.81
C ARG A 6 -12.87 9.33 -10.74
N SER A 7 -13.45 10.46 -10.35
CA SER A 7 -12.87 11.34 -9.32
C SER A 7 -12.79 10.63 -7.96
N VAL A 8 -13.82 9.87 -7.57
CA VAL A 8 -13.80 9.09 -6.32
C VAL A 8 -12.72 8.02 -6.38
N LYS A 9 -12.62 7.26 -7.48
CA LYS A 9 -11.56 6.25 -7.64
C LYS A 9 -10.17 6.89 -7.49
N HIS A 10 -9.93 8.01 -8.17
CA HIS A 10 -8.64 8.69 -8.12
C HIS A 10 -8.31 9.21 -6.72
N PHE A 11 -9.29 9.82 -6.04
CA PHE A 11 -9.12 10.26 -4.67
C PHE A 11 -8.80 9.11 -3.71
N LEU A 12 -9.52 7.99 -3.83
CA LEU A 12 -9.28 6.80 -3.01
C LEU A 12 -7.88 6.21 -3.25
N LEU A 13 -7.43 6.18 -4.51
CA LEU A 13 -6.08 5.73 -4.87
C LEU A 13 -5.00 6.59 -4.18
N ILE A 14 -5.08 7.91 -4.33
CA ILE A 14 -4.11 8.84 -3.71
C ILE A 14 -4.09 8.68 -2.20
N LYS A 15 -5.28 8.60 -1.59
CA LYS A 15 -5.41 8.46 -0.13
C LYS A 15 -4.81 7.14 0.36
N ALA A 16 -5.11 6.02 -0.30
CA ALA A 16 -4.58 4.72 0.09
C ALA A 16 -3.05 4.65 -0.04
N ALA A 17 -2.49 5.22 -1.11
CA ALA A 17 -1.04 5.32 -1.28
C ALA A 17 -0.39 6.15 -0.17
N ARG A 18 -1.04 7.24 0.26
CA ARG A 18 -0.58 8.06 1.38
C ARG A 18 -0.57 7.30 2.70
N GLU A 19 -1.57 6.47 2.96
CA GLU A 19 -1.61 5.63 4.16
C GLU A 19 -0.48 4.59 4.15
N ILE A 20 -0.22 3.93 3.01
CA ILE A 20 0.91 3.00 2.87
C ILE A 20 2.25 3.70 3.10
N LYS A 21 2.44 4.90 2.52
CA LYS A 21 3.63 5.71 2.74
C LYS A 21 3.87 5.97 4.24
N GLN A 22 2.82 6.33 4.99
CA GLN A 22 2.94 6.56 6.43
C GLN A 22 3.36 5.30 7.20
N GLU A 23 2.85 4.13 6.82
CA GLU A 23 3.26 2.86 7.41
C GLU A 23 4.72 2.53 7.08
N ILE A 24 5.16 2.81 5.85
CA ILE A 24 6.56 2.67 5.43
C ILE A 24 7.47 3.62 6.24
N GLU A 25 7.08 4.88 6.42
CA GLU A 25 7.83 5.85 7.20
C GLU A 25 7.98 5.42 8.67
N LYS A 26 6.92 4.86 9.26
CA LYS A 26 6.96 4.29 10.62
C LYS A 26 7.87 3.07 10.71
N ALA A 27 7.82 2.20 9.70
CA ALA A 27 8.66 1.00 9.63
C ALA A 27 10.14 1.34 9.36
N GLY A 28 10.40 2.42 8.62
CA GLY A 28 11.71 2.87 8.18
C GLY A 28 12.17 2.19 6.89
N LEU A 29 12.58 2.99 5.89
CA LEU A 29 13.08 2.51 4.60
C LEU A 29 14.23 1.50 4.72
N ASN A 30 15.16 1.71 5.64
CA ASN A 30 16.31 0.81 5.84
C ASN A 30 15.88 -0.58 6.31
N ASN A 31 14.83 -0.67 7.13
CA ASN A 31 14.29 -1.95 7.58
C ASN A 31 13.62 -2.69 6.43
N LEU A 32 12.89 -1.98 5.58
CA LEU A 32 12.29 -2.56 4.37
C LEU A 32 13.34 -3.07 3.40
N LYS A 33 14.39 -2.29 3.16
CA LYS A 33 15.52 -2.71 2.33
C LYS A 33 16.20 -3.96 2.89
N THR A 34 16.44 -4.02 4.20
CA THR A 34 17.03 -5.20 4.85
C THR A 34 16.15 -6.45 4.66
N LEU A 35 14.82 -6.30 4.74
CA LEU A 35 13.88 -7.40 4.49
C LEU A 35 13.91 -7.86 3.02
N ALA A 36 13.92 -6.92 2.08
CA ALA A 36 14.02 -7.20 0.65
C ALA A 36 15.34 -7.92 0.29
N ASP A 37 16.48 -7.38 0.76
CA ASP A 37 17.81 -7.96 0.56
C ASP A 37 17.92 -9.37 1.16
N ALA A 38 17.20 -9.65 2.26
CA ALA A 38 17.12 -10.96 2.88
C ALA A 38 16.10 -11.91 2.22
N GLY A 39 15.44 -11.50 1.13
CA GLY A 39 14.40 -12.27 0.45
C GLY A 39 13.14 -12.51 1.30
N ARG A 40 12.92 -11.70 2.35
CA ARG A 40 11.76 -11.82 3.24
C ARG A 40 10.61 -10.98 2.72
N SER A 41 9.42 -11.57 2.73
CA SER A 41 8.20 -10.84 2.36
C SER A 41 7.98 -9.67 3.33
N ILE A 42 8.07 -8.43 2.80
CA ILE A 42 7.74 -7.21 3.53
C ILE A 42 6.28 -7.27 4.00
N VAL A 43 5.36 -7.59 3.08
CA VAL A 43 3.92 -7.68 3.38
C VAL A 43 3.63 -8.77 4.40
N GLY A 44 4.23 -9.97 4.24
CA GLY A 44 4.05 -11.05 5.20
C GLY A 44 4.57 -10.71 6.59
N THR A 45 5.73 -10.04 6.66
CA THR A 45 6.32 -9.56 7.93
C THR A 45 5.42 -8.53 8.59
N TYR A 46 4.92 -7.55 7.84
CA TYR A 46 3.98 -6.54 8.34
C TYR A 46 2.69 -7.19 8.85
N LEU A 47 2.06 -8.05 8.04
CA LEU A 47 0.82 -8.73 8.43
C LEU A 47 1.01 -9.64 9.64
N ASN A 48 2.20 -10.22 9.86
CA ASN A 48 2.48 -11.00 11.06
C ASN A 48 2.56 -10.13 12.33
N GLY A 49 3.01 -8.88 12.21
CA GLY A 49 3.04 -7.92 13.32
C GLY A 49 1.67 -7.34 13.67
N CYS A 50 0.71 -7.34 12.74
CA CYS A 50 -0.64 -6.85 12.98
C CYS A 50 -1.47 -7.78 13.89
N SER A 51 -2.29 -7.19 14.75
CA SER A 51 -3.34 -7.91 15.48
C SER A 51 -4.40 -8.49 14.51
N PRO A 52 -5.19 -9.51 14.93
CA PRO A 52 -6.28 -10.04 14.10
C PRO A 52 -7.30 -8.97 13.67
N GLN A 53 -7.55 -7.98 14.52
CA GLN A 53 -8.47 -6.87 14.25
C GLN A 53 -7.94 -5.94 13.15
N GLU A 54 -6.64 -5.63 13.19
CA GLU A 54 -5.98 -4.84 12.15
C GLU A 54 -5.96 -5.58 10.82
N LYS A 55 -5.64 -6.89 10.80
CA LYS A 55 -5.70 -7.69 9.58
C LYS A 55 -7.11 -7.69 8.97
N ALA A 56 -8.14 -7.82 9.80
CA ALA A 56 -9.53 -7.79 9.35
C ALA A 56 -9.93 -6.42 8.77
N ARG A 57 -9.43 -5.32 9.36
CA ARG A 57 -9.61 -3.97 8.83
C ARG A 57 -8.90 -3.79 7.49
N ILE A 58 -7.61 -4.10 7.42
CA ILE A 58 -6.81 -4.01 6.19
C ILE A 58 -7.48 -4.78 5.04
N LYS A 59 -7.93 -6.01 5.30
CA LYS A 59 -8.66 -6.81 4.31
C LYS A 59 -9.95 -6.13 3.84
N ARG A 60 -10.72 -5.53 4.75
CA ARG A 60 -11.94 -4.79 4.40
C ARG A 60 -11.63 -3.59 3.53
N ASP A 61 -10.65 -2.78 3.93
CA ASP A 61 -10.27 -1.55 3.24
C ASP A 61 -9.76 -1.86 1.82
N LEU A 62 -8.91 -2.88 1.67
CA LEU A 62 -8.42 -3.35 0.36
C LEU A 62 -9.56 -3.89 -0.52
N ASN A 63 -10.52 -4.62 0.04
CA ASN A 63 -11.68 -5.10 -0.71
C ASN A 63 -12.56 -3.94 -1.22
N VAL A 64 -12.73 -2.87 -0.44
CA VAL A 64 -13.46 -1.67 -0.87
C VAL A 64 -12.72 -1.01 -2.03
N LEU A 65 -11.40 -0.86 -1.96
CA LEU A 65 -10.60 -0.31 -3.05
C LEU A 65 -10.75 -1.12 -4.34
N LEU A 66 -10.69 -2.46 -4.24
CA LEU A 66 -10.88 -3.35 -5.37
C LEU A 66 -12.28 -3.21 -6.00
N GLN A 67 -13.34 -3.14 -5.18
CA GLN A 67 -14.71 -2.93 -5.66
C GLN A 67 -14.88 -1.56 -6.35
N MET A 68 -14.11 -0.56 -5.94
CA MET A 68 -14.04 0.76 -6.59
C MET A 68 -13.14 0.79 -7.83
N GLY A 69 -12.57 -0.35 -8.21
CA GLY A 69 -11.73 -0.52 -9.39
C GLY A 69 -10.31 0.00 -9.22
N VAL A 70 -9.83 0.20 -7.99
CA VAL A 70 -8.41 0.44 -7.69
C VAL A 70 -7.71 -0.91 -7.66
N THR A 71 -6.73 -1.11 -8.55
CA THR A 71 -5.96 -2.36 -8.61
C THR A 71 -4.69 -2.24 -7.75
N PRO A 72 -4.08 -3.39 -7.38
CA PRO A 72 -2.78 -3.38 -6.72
C PRO A 72 -1.73 -2.59 -7.50
N ASP A 73 -1.61 -2.78 -8.82
CA ASP A 73 -0.61 -2.08 -9.64
C ASP A 73 -0.78 -0.55 -9.60
N MET A 74 -2.03 -0.05 -9.72
CA MET A 74 -2.30 1.38 -9.60
C MET A 74 -1.86 1.92 -8.24
N LEU A 75 -2.13 1.16 -7.17
CA LEU A 75 -1.77 1.54 -5.82
C LEU A 75 -0.25 1.57 -5.63
N LEU A 76 0.46 0.58 -6.15
CA LEU A 76 1.92 0.52 -6.08
C LEU A 76 2.57 1.65 -6.88
N GLU A 77 2.10 1.92 -8.10
CA GLU A 77 2.55 3.05 -8.90
C GLU A 77 2.37 4.39 -8.17
N GLU A 78 1.21 4.57 -7.52
CA GLU A 78 0.92 5.79 -6.77
C GLU A 78 1.78 5.90 -5.50
N VAL A 79 2.05 4.78 -4.81
CA VAL A 79 2.99 4.75 -3.68
C VAL A 79 4.39 5.17 -4.14
N VAL A 80 4.88 4.64 -5.27
CA VAL A 80 6.17 5.04 -5.85
C VAL A 80 6.18 6.52 -6.23
N LYS A 81 5.09 7.07 -6.79
CA LYS A 81 5.00 8.51 -7.08
C LYS A 81 5.10 9.37 -5.83
N GLN A 82 4.49 8.94 -4.71
CA GLN A 82 4.50 9.68 -3.46
C GLN A 82 5.78 9.47 -2.64
N MET A 83 6.52 8.39 -2.90
CA MET A 83 7.75 7.99 -2.21
C MET A 83 8.70 7.25 -3.19
N PRO A 84 9.41 7.96 -4.06
CA PRO A 84 10.23 7.34 -5.12
C PRO A 84 11.34 6.42 -4.59
N GLU A 85 11.78 6.62 -3.35
CA GLU A 85 12.85 5.84 -2.71
C GLU A 85 12.45 4.37 -2.48
N ILE A 86 11.16 4.06 -2.51
CA ILE A 86 10.66 2.68 -2.37
C ILE A 86 10.77 1.86 -3.66
N ALA A 87 10.84 2.51 -4.83
CA ALA A 87 10.91 1.84 -6.12
C ALA A 87 12.01 0.75 -6.18
N PRO A 88 13.29 1.04 -5.85
CA PRO A 88 14.35 0.03 -5.89
C PRO A 88 14.23 -1.06 -4.81
N ILE A 89 13.30 -0.95 -3.86
CA ILE A 89 13.04 -1.96 -2.82
C ILE A 89 11.92 -2.91 -3.26
N MET A 90 11.12 -2.49 -4.25
CA MET A 90 9.95 -3.22 -4.75
C MET A 90 10.21 -4.03 -6.02
N GLU A 91 11.37 -3.84 -6.66
CA GLU A 91 11.87 -4.67 -7.78
C GLU A 91 12.34 -6.05 -7.29
#